data_AF-A0A8J6FKV9-F1
#
_entry.id   AF-A0A8J6FKV9-F1
#
_cell.length_a   1.000
_cell.length_b   1.000
_cell.length_c   1.000
_cell.angle_alpha   90.00
_cell.angle_beta   90.00
_cell.angle_gamma   90.00
#
_symmetry.space_group_name_H-M   'P 1'
#
loop_
_entity.id
_entity.type
_entity.pdbx_description
1 polymer ?
#
loop_
_entity_poly.entity_id
_entity_poly.type
_entity_poly.pdbx_seq_one_letter_code
_entity_poly.pdbx_strand_id
1 'polypeptide(L)'
;MSVSGLKAELRLLESIFGKEHERFRIISWRLDELHCVFIQSTGGALTIHCNITESYPSSAPIWFVESDDPNLTSVLERLEDIKKSNTLLLQQLKRLICDLCRLYNLPQHPDVEMLDQPLPTGQNGTTEEVTSEEEEEEDMGEDIEDLDHYDMKEEEPVDGKKSEDEGIEKENLAILEKIRKNQRQDHLNGAVSGSVQASDRLMKELRDIYRSQSYKTGLFVNDPFY
;
A
#
# COMPACT_ATOMS: atom_id res chain seq x y z
N MET A 1 -5.35 -3.77 -8.36
CA MET A 1 -5.61 -3.67 -6.91
C MET A 1 -4.71 -2.58 -6.36
N SER A 2 -5.20 -1.83 -5.38
CA SER A 2 -4.44 -0.76 -4.74
C SER A 2 -3.37 -1.33 -3.81
N VAL A 3 -2.30 -0.56 -3.59
CA VAL A 3 -1.25 -0.82 -2.59
C VAL A 3 -1.83 -1.14 -1.20
N SER A 4 -3.03 -0.64 -0.89
CA SER A 4 -3.75 -0.92 0.35
C SER A 4 -4.11 -2.40 0.55
N GLY A 5 -4.40 -3.15 -0.52
CA GLY A 5 -4.73 -4.58 -0.42
C GLY A 5 -3.52 -5.42 0.02
N LEU A 6 -2.38 -5.22 -0.65
CA LEU A 6 -1.13 -5.90 -0.30
C LEU A 6 -0.67 -5.54 1.13
N LYS A 7 -0.80 -4.28 1.52
CA LYS A 7 -0.47 -3.85 2.89
C LYS A 7 -1.35 -4.55 3.94
N ALA A 8 -2.64 -4.77 3.64
CA ALA A 8 -3.53 -5.50 4.52
C ALA A 8 -3.13 -6.98 4.63
N GLU A 9 -2.76 -7.62 3.51
CA GLU A 9 -2.21 -9.00 3.52
C GLU A 9 -0.98 -9.10 4.42
N LEU A 10 0.01 -8.22 4.22
CA LEU A 10 1.25 -8.24 5.00
C LEU A 10 1.02 -8.00 6.50
N ARG A 11 0.06 -7.13 6.86
CA ARG A 11 -0.34 -6.89 8.26
C ARG A 11 -1.00 -8.10 8.89
N LEU A 12 -1.89 -8.78 8.15
CA LEU A 12 -2.50 -10.02 8.62
C LEU A 12 -1.44 -11.10 8.85
N LEU A 13 -0.52 -11.24 7.89
CA LEU A 13 0.60 -12.18 8.00
C LEU A 13 1.45 -11.93 9.24
N GLU A 14 1.84 -10.68 9.50
CA GLU A 14 2.61 -10.31 10.70
C GLU A 14 1.84 -10.57 12.00
N SER A 15 0.52 -10.35 11.99
CA SER A 15 -0.35 -10.60 13.15
C SER A 15 -0.46 -12.09 13.50
N ILE A 16 -0.46 -12.97 12.50
CA ILE A 16 -0.58 -14.41 12.69
C ILE A 16 0.81 -15.03 12.96
N PHE A 17 1.80 -14.68 12.13
CA PHE A 17 3.14 -15.26 12.14
C PHE A 17 4.18 -14.28 12.68
N GLY A 18 3.95 -13.81 13.91
CA GLY A 18 4.88 -12.92 14.60
C GLY A 18 6.27 -13.55 14.82
N LYS A 19 7.19 -12.75 15.36
CA LYS A 19 8.61 -13.15 15.59
C LYS A 19 8.79 -14.35 16.53
N GLU A 20 7.81 -14.64 17.36
CA GLU A 20 7.86 -15.73 18.34
C GLU A 20 7.05 -16.97 17.93
N HIS A 21 6.40 -16.96 16.76
CA HIS A 21 5.56 -18.07 16.32
C HIS A 21 6.37 -19.38 16.18
N GLU A 22 5.78 -20.51 16.57
CA GLU A 22 6.50 -21.77 16.79
C GLU A 22 6.92 -22.52 15.51
N ARG A 23 6.34 -22.15 14.36
CA ARG A 23 6.58 -22.87 13.09
C ARG A 23 7.06 -21.98 11.95
N PHE A 24 6.59 -20.75 11.91
CA PHE A 24 6.85 -19.81 10.83
C PHE A 24 6.86 -18.39 11.38
N ARG A 25 7.94 -17.66 11.18
CA ARG A 25 8.17 -16.35 11.78
C ARG A 25 8.42 -15.34 10.69
N ILE A 26 7.72 -14.21 10.73
CA ILE A 26 8.01 -13.07 9.88
C ILE A 26 9.02 -12.20 10.61
N ILE A 27 10.21 -12.07 10.01
CA ILE A 27 11.32 -11.32 10.59
C ILE A 27 11.17 -9.83 10.26
N SER A 28 10.88 -9.55 8.98
CA SER A 28 10.65 -8.21 8.45
C SER A 28 9.87 -8.27 7.14
N TRP A 29 9.12 -7.21 6.85
CA TRP A 29 8.42 -7.07 5.58
C TRP A 29 8.41 -5.61 5.12
N ARG A 30 8.37 -5.44 3.80
CA ARG A 30 8.11 -4.20 3.06
C ARG A 30 7.09 -4.50 1.96
N LEU A 31 6.78 -3.50 1.13
CA LEU A 31 5.84 -3.69 0.02
C LEU A 31 6.46 -4.49 -1.14
N ASP A 32 7.79 -4.53 -1.21
CA ASP A 32 8.59 -5.17 -2.26
C ASP A 32 9.31 -6.44 -1.80
N GLU A 33 9.44 -6.65 -0.49
CA GLU A 33 10.13 -7.82 0.08
C GLU A 33 9.42 -8.35 1.34
N LEU A 34 9.42 -9.66 1.53
CA LEU A 34 8.98 -10.34 2.74
C LEU A 34 10.05 -11.34 3.16
N HIS A 35 10.56 -11.19 4.38
CA HIS A 35 11.58 -12.05 4.95
C HIS A 35 11.01 -12.85 6.11
N CYS A 36 11.10 -14.17 5.98
CA CYS A 36 10.48 -15.11 6.89
C CYS A 36 11.37 -16.32 7.16
N VAL A 37 11.15 -16.95 8.31
CA VAL A 37 11.94 -18.07 8.78
C VAL A 37 10.99 -19.20 9.19
N PHE A 38 11.17 -20.38 8.60
CA PHE A 38 10.45 -21.59 8.97
C PHE A 38 11.29 -22.44 9.94
N ILE A 39 10.70 -22.87 11.04
CA ILE A 39 11.37 -23.63 12.10
C ILE A 39 11.19 -25.13 11.85
N GLN A 40 12.30 -25.85 11.70
CA GLN A 40 12.31 -27.30 11.49
C GLN A 40 12.34 -28.05 12.83
N SER A 41 11.82 -29.28 12.86
CA SER A 41 11.88 -30.16 14.06
C SER A 41 13.30 -30.54 14.47
N THR A 42 14.25 -30.52 13.53
CA THR A 42 15.64 -30.92 13.71
C THR A 42 16.51 -29.84 14.36
N GLY A 43 15.93 -28.72 14.81
CA GLY A 43 16.65 -27.57 15.33
C GLY A 43 17.23 -26.64 14.26
N GLY A 44 16.95 -26.93 12.98
CA GLY A 44 17.26 -26.06 11.86
C GLY A 44 16.22 -24.96 11.64
N ALA A 45 16.63 -23.88 11.01
CA ALA A 45 15.75 -22.81 10.57
C ALA A 45 15.97 -22.58 9.07
N LEU A 46 14.89 -22.43 8.32
CA LEU A 46 14.92 -22.22 6.88
C LEU A 46 14.58 -20.76 6.59
N THR A 47 15.56 -20.02 6.08
CA THR A 47 15.35 -18.64 5.67
C THR A 47 14.67 -18.60 4.30
N ILE A 48 13.56 -17.89 4.23
CA ILE A 48 12.73 -17.75 3.04
C ILE A 48 12.57 -16.25 2.76
N HIS A 49 12.86 -15.88 1.52
CA HIS A 49 12.70 -14.52 1.01
C HIS A 49 11.62 -14.52 -0.06
N CYS A 50 10.85 -13.45 -0.13
CA CYS A 50 9.82 -13.28 -1.12
C CYS A 50 9.90 -11.87 -1.69
N ASN A 51 10.06 -11.76 -3.00
CA ASN A 51 10.08 -10.48 -3.71
C ASN A 51 8.74 -10.23 -4.37
N ILE A 52 8.18 -9.06 -4.12
CA ILE A 52 6.88 -8.64 -4.60
C ILE A 52 7.08 -7.48 -5.58
N THR A 53 6.65 -7.68 -6.83
CA THR A 53 6.78 -6.66 -7.87
C THR A 53 5.65 -5.64 -7.79
N GLU A 54 5.87 -4.41 -8.26
CA GLU A 54 4.85 -3.36 -8.32
C GLU A 54 3.59 -3.74 -9.12
N SER A 55 3.71 -4.70 -10.04
CA SER A 55 2.59 -5.24 -10.82
C SER A 55 1.71 -6.21 -10.03
N TYR A 56 2.00 -6.51 -8.76
CA TYR A 56 1.17 -7.37 -7.92
C TYR A 56 -0.28 -6.86 -7.84
N PRO A 57 -1.30 -7.74 -7.95
CA PRO A 57 -1.27 -9.21 -8.04
C PRO A 57 -1.06 -9.76 -9.47
N SER A 58 -0.91 -8.87 -10.46
CA SER A 58 -0.89 -9.27 -11.87
C SER A 58 0.33 -10.11 -12.18
N SER A 59 1.44 -9.85 -11.49
CA SER A 59 2.59 -10.74 -11.40
C SER A 59 2.60 -11.42 -10.04
N ALA A 60 2.95 -12.71 -10.02
CA ALA A 60 3.06 -13.47 -8.78
C ALA A 60 4.34 -13.05 -8.01
N PRO A 61 4.31 -13.11 -6.67
CA PRO A 61 5.51 -13.00 -5.85
C PRO A 61 6.53 -14.09 -6.21
N ILE A 62 7.81 -13.74 -6.11
CA ILE A 62 8.92 -14.66 -6.38
C ILE A 62 9.50 -15.10 -5.04
N TRP A 63 9.44 -16.41 -4.77
CA TRP A 63 9.92 -17.00 -3.52
C TRP A 63 11.32 -17.60 -3.68
N PHE A 64 12.16 -17.38 -2.68
CA PHE A 64 13.53 -17.87 -2.59
C PHE A 64 13.75 -18.53 -1.24
N VAL A 65 14.64 -19.50 -1.22
CA VAL A 65 15.02 -20.19 0.01
C VAL A 65 16.53 -20.28 0.11
N GLU A 66 17.09 -19.96 1.27
CA GLU A 66 18.54 -20.10 1.53
C GLU A 66 18.86 -21.54 1.92
N SER A 67 18.67 -22.48 0.99
CA SER A 67 18.97 -23.90 1.19
C SER A 67 19.23 -24.57 -0.15
N ASP A 68 20.17 -25.52 -0.17
CA ASP A 68 20.53 -26.33 -1.33
C ASP A 68 19.67 -27.61 -1.47
N ASP A 69 18.60 -27.76 -0.67
CA ASP A 69 17.73 -28.95 -0.73
C ASP A 69 16.85 -28.93 -1.99
N PRO A 70 17.02 -29.91 -2.92
CA PRO A 70 16.26 -29.97 -4.17
C PRO A 70 14.75 -30.16 -3.95
N ASN A 71 14.34 -30.72 -2.80
CA ASN A 71 12.91 -30.87 -2.50
C ASN A 71 12.24 -29.51 -2.30
N LEU A 72 12.97 -28.50 -1.81
CA LEU A 72 12.46 -27.15 -1.63
C LEU A 72 12.23 -26.47 -2.97
N THR A 73 13.09 -26.69 -3.96
CA THR A 73 12.90 -26.20 -5.33
C THR A 73 11.56 -26.66 -5.89
N SER A 74 11.24 -27.95 -5.75
CA SER A 74 9.93 -28.49 -6.19
C SER A 74 8.74 -27.93 -5.41
N VAL A 75 8.92 -27.54 -4.14
CA VAL A 75 7.87 -26.86 -3.36
C VAL A 75 7.62 -25.46 -3.92
N LEU A 76 8.67 -24.71 -4.24
CA LEU A 76 8.56 -23.35 -4.77
C LEU A 76 7.95 -23.32 -6.18
N GLU A 77 8.34 -24.24 -7.08
CA GLU A 77 7.77 -24.34 -8.43
C GLU A 77 6.24 -24.53 -8.40
N ARG A 78 5.74 -25.31 -7.43
CA ARG A 78 4.30 -25.54 -7.25
C ARG A 78 3.52 -24.33 -6.75
N LEU A 79 4.18 -23.27 -6.30
CA LEU A 79 3.51 -22.01 -5.93
C LEU A 79 3.08 -21.20 -7.16
N GLU A 80 3.71 -21.44 -8.31
CA GLU A 80 3.37 -20.78 -9.58
C GLU A 80 1.99 -21.19 -10.10
N ASP A 81 1.52 -22.40 -9.74
CA ASP A 81 0.21 -22.92 -10.11
C ASP A 81 -0.97 -22.16 -9.46
N ILE A 82 -0.70 -21.35 -8.44
CA ILE A 82 -1.73 -20.59 -7.72
C ILE A 82 -2.18 -19.42 -8.59
N LYS A 83 -3.46 -19.46 -8.99
CA LYS A 83 -4.07 -18.47 -9.87
C LYS A 83 -4.15 -17.10 -9.21
N LYS A 84 -4.07 -16.05 -10.05
CA LYS A 84 -4.20 -14.65 -9.65
C LYS A 84 -5.49 -14.44 -8.85
N SER A 85 -5.33 -14.01 -7.61
CA SER A 85 -6.41 -13.69 -6.70
C SER A 85 -6.10 -12.39 -5.95
N ASN A 86 -7.08 -11.87 -5.22
CA ASN A 86 -6.91 -10.68 -4.39
C ASN A 86 -6.11 -10.93 -3.12
N THR A 87 -5.83 -12.20 -2.82
CA THR A 87 -5.08 -12.65 -1.65
C THR A 87 -3.97 -13.62 -2.06
N LEU A 88 -3.33 -13.34 -3.20
CA LEU A 88 -2.37 -14.25 -3.83
C LEU A 88 -1.20 -14.54 -2.90
N LEU A 89 -0.71 -13.55 -2.17
CA LEU A 89 0.37 -13.70 -1.21
C LEU A 89 -0.04 -14.62 -0.05
N LEU A 90 -1.23 -14.40 0.53
CA LEU A 90 -1.76 -15.27 1.60
C LEU A 90 -1.91 -16.72 1.13
N GLN A 91 -2.44 -16.93 -0.07
CA GLN A 91 -2.64 -18.26 -0.64
C GLN A 91 -1.32 -18.98 -0.94
N GLN A 92 -0.35 -18.26 -1.51
CA GLN A 92 0.99 -18.81 -1.74
C GLN A 92 1.68 -19.15 -0.43
N LEU A 93 1.61 -18.27 0.57
CA LEU A 93 2.22 -18.54 1.86
C LEU A 93 1.56 -19.71 2.58
N LYS A 94 0.23 -19.79 2.58
CA LYS A 94 -0.51 -20.93 3.12
C LYS A 94 -0.04 -22.23 2.48
N ARG A 95 0.08 -22.25 1.15
CA ARG A 95 0.54 -23.42 0.41
C ARG A 95 1.98 -23.77 0.76
N LEU A 96 2.86 -22.78 0.82
CA LEU A 96 4.26 -22.94 1.18
C LEU A 96 4.40 -23.56 2.57
N ILE A 97 3.73 -23.00 3.59
CA ILE A 97 3.77 -23.54 4.96
C ILE A 97 3.23 -24.97 4.99
N CYS A 98 2.10 -25.25 4.32
CA CYS A 98 1.54 -26.59 4.23
C CYS A 98 2.50 -27.60 3.61
N ASP A 99 3.20 -27.21 2.54
CA ASP A 99 4.13 -28.09 1.83
C ASP A 99 5.44 -28.28 2.59
N LEU A 100 5.95 -27.25 3.26
CA LEU A 100 7.09 -27.35 4.18
C LEU A 100 6.75 -28.28 5.36
N CYS A 101 5.57 -28.11 5.97
CA CYS A 101 5.13 -29.01 7.04
C CYS A 101 5.05 -30.46 6.57
N ARG A 102 4.56 -30.72 5.35
CA ARG A 102 4.53 -32.08 4.77
C ARG A 102 5.94 -32.62 4.51
N LEU A 103 6.83 -31.79 3.97
CA LEU A 103 8.20 -32.18 3.64
C LEU A 103 9.00 -32.55 4.90
N TYR A 104 8.89 -31.76 5.95
CA TYR A 104 9.59 -31.98 7.22
C TYR A 104 8.79 -32.86 8.22
N ASN A 105 7.66 -33.42 7.79
CA ASN A 105 6.76 -34.25 8.60
C ASN A 105 6.36 -33.59 9.95
N LEU A 106 5.99 -32.32 9.89
CA LEU A 106 5.56 -31.49 11.01
C LEU A 106 4.03 -31.35 11.06
N PRO A 107 3.43 -31.26 12.26
CA PRO A 107 2.01 -30.94 12.39
C PRO A 107 1.75 -29.54 11.85
N GLN A 108 0.68 -29.39 11.05
CA GLN A 108 0.22 -28.07 10.61
C GLN A 108 -0.34 -27.30 11.82
N HIS A 109 0.06 -26.05 11.97
CA HIS A 109 -0.42 -25.17 13.03
C HIS A 109 -1.82 -24.64 12.67
N PRO A 110 -2.78 -24.53 13.60
CA PRO A 110 -4.13 -24.00 13.33
C PRO A 110 -4.10 -22.57 12.75
N ASP A 111 -3.06 -21.79 13.06
CA ASP A 111 -2.86 -20.45 12.53
C ASP A 111 -2.76 -20.40 10.99
N VAL A 112 -2.40 -21.53 10.34
CA VAL A 112 -2.41 -21.64 8.87
C VAL A 112 -3.84 -21.54 8.30
N GLU A 113 -4.85 -21.92 9.07
CA GLU A 113 -6.27 -21.78 8.70
C GLU A 113 -6.76 -20.33 8.85
N MET A 114 -6.10 -19.52 9.70
CA MET A 114 -6.42 -18.10 9.83
C MET A 114 -6.13 -17.29 8.56
N LEU A 115 -5.30 -17.83 7.66
CA LEU A 115 -5.04 -17.25 6.33
C LEU A 115 -6.24 -17.32 5.38
N ASP A 116 -7.24 -18.14 5.67
CA ASP A 116 -8.49 -18.19 4.90
C ASP A 116 -9.50 -17.12 5.34
N GLN A 117 -9.24 -16.43 6.46
CA GLN A 117 -10.13 -15.38 6.93
C GLN A 117 -10.13 -14.20 5.95
N PRO A 118 -11.30 -13.60 5.66
CA PRO A 118 -11.36 -12.42 4.83
C PRO A 118 -10.56 -11.29 5.49
N LEU A 119 -9.78 -10.56 4.68
CA LEU A 119 -9.07 -9.37 5.15
C LEU A 119 -10.07 -8.42 5.81
N PRO A 120 -9.75 -7.83 6.99
CA PRO A 120 -10.64 -6.88 7.64
C PRO A 120 -10.78 -5.65 6.74
N THR A 121 -11.91 -5.57 6.06
CA THR A 121 -12.32 -4.40 5.27
C THR A 121 -12.66 -3.27 6.23
N GLY A 122 -11.83 -2.22 6.24
CA GLY A 122 -12.21 -0.94 6.85
C GLY A 122 -13.43 -0.36 6.13
N GLN A 123 -14.61 -0.56 6.72
CA GLN A 123 -15.88 0.18 6.63
C GLN A 123 -16.47 0.54 5.25
N ASN A 124 -17.55 -0.15 4.85
CA ASN A 124 -18.96 0.32 4.90
C ASN A 124 -19.86 -0.40 3.88
N GLY A 125 -20.98 -0.99 4.35
CA GLY A 125 -22.13 -1.29 3.49
C GLY A 125 -22.94 -2.54 3.82
N THR A 126 -23.90 -2.37 4.74
CA THR A 126 -25.21 -3.07 4.86
C THR A 126 -25.31 -4.49 5.44
N THR A 127 -26.11 -4.51 6.52
CA THR A 127 -27.01 -5.55 7.04
C THR A 127 -26.48 -6.48 8.13
N GLU A 128 -26.73 -6.02 9.38
CA GLU A 128 -27.47 -6.71 10.46
C GLU A 128 -27.23 -8.24 10.60
N GLU A 129 -26.84 -8.81 11.75
CA GLU A 129 -27.46 -8.66 13.07
C GLU A 129 -26.49 -9.05 14.21
N VAL A 130 -26.43 -8.16 15.22
CA VAL A 130 -26.39 -8.32 16.70
C VAL A 130 -25.75 -9.59 17.32
N THR A 131 -24.77 -9.50 18.22
CA THR A 131 -24.88 -9.27 19.69
C THR A 131 -23.42 -9.45 20.23
N SER A 132 -22.82 -8.73 21.18
CA SER A 132 -23.28 -7.92 22.31
C SER A 132 -22.18 -6.94 22.79
N GLU A 133 -22.63 -5.77 23.24
CA GLU A 133 -22.23 -5.04 24.46
C GLU A 133 -20.87 -4.31 24.55
N GLU A 134 -21.04 -2.99 24.68
CA GLU A 134 -20.10 -1.90 24.94
C GLU A 134 -19.80 -1.75 26.45
N GLU A 135 -18.70 -1.07 26.79
CA GLU A 135 -18.58 0.03 27.79
C GLU A 135 -17.07 0.22 28.14
N GLU A 136 -16.44 1.30 27.63
CA GLU A 136 -16.18 2.61 28.28
C GLU A 136 -14.88 2.57 29.14
N GLU A 137 -13.78 3.15 28.67
CA GLU A 137 -13.32 4.56 28.86
C GLU A 137 -12.84 4.86 30.30
N GLU A 138 -11.54 5.09 30.48
CA GLU A 138 -11.01 5.90 31.59
C GLU A 138 -9.98 6.92 31.06
N ASP A 139 -10.48 8.15 31.07
CA ASP A 139 -9.93 9.50 30.96
C ASP A 139 -8.86 9.85 32.04
N MET A 140 -8.31 11.06 31.92
CA MET A 140 -7.46 11.90 32.82
C MET A 140 -6.13 12.24 32.12
N GLY A 141 -5.90 13.42 31.53
CA GLY A 141 -6.55 14.72 31.63
C GLY A 141 -5.43 15.77 31.70
N GLU A 142 -5.43 16.75 30.79
CA GLU A 142 -4.97 18.10 31.08
C GLU A 142 -5.45 19.07 29.98
N ASP A 143 -6.45 19.86 30.36
CA ASP A 143 -6.86 21.11 29.73
C ASP A 143 -5.67 22.08 29.60
N ILE A 144 -5.59 22.75 28.45
CA ILE A 144 -5.30 24.18 28.25
C ILE A 144 -5.86 24.46 26.85
N GLU A 145 -7.13 24.89 26.81
CA GLU A 145 -7.55 26.28 26.62
C GLU A 145 -7.21 26.85 25.23
N ASP A 146 -8.26 27.38 24.61
CA ASP A 146 -8.27 28.23 23.41
C ASP A 146 -7.94 27.59 22.06
N LEU A 147 -8.99 27.22 21.32
CA LEU A 147 -9.32 27.99 20.12
C LEU A 147 -10.71 27.61 19.60
N ASP A 148 -11.67 28.42 20.01
CA ASP A 148 -12.85 28.83 19.25
C ASP A 148 -13.08 28.12 17.90
N HIS A 149 -14.27 27.50 17.83
CA HIS A 149 -15.15 27.46 16.68
C HIS A 149 -14.83 28.51 15.61
N TYR A 150 -13.96 28.18 14.65
CA TYR A 150 -14.01 28.81 13.34
C TYR A 150 -14.86 27.94 12.43
N ASP A 151 -16.15 28.21 12.49
CA ASP A 151 -17.01 28.17 11.31
C ASP A 151 -16.33 29.06 10.25
N MET A 152 -15.48 28.46 9.40
CA MET A 152 -14.79 29.20 8.34
C MET A 152 -15.83 29.52 7.27
N LYS A 153 -16.47 30.67 7.49
CA LYS A 153 -17.20 31.49 6.53
C LYS A 153 -16.74 31.25 5.10
N GLU A 154 -17.72 31.22 4.20
CA GLU A 154 -17.56 31.49 2.78
C GLU A 154 -16.45 32.53 2.51
N GLU A 155 -15.33 32.08 1.94
CA GLU A 155 -14.47 32.97 1.17
C GLU A 155 -14.81 32.82 -0.31
N GLU A 156 -15.69 33.73 -0.72
CA GLU A 156 -15.70 34.35 -2.05
C GLU A 156 -14.27 34.78 -2.48
N PRO A 157 -14.03 34.91 -3.80
CA PRO A 157 -12.78 34.55 -4.44
C PRO A 157 -11.65 35.52 -4.10
N VAL A 158 -10.49 34.99 -3.72
CA VAL A 158 -9.25 35.78 -3.64
C VAL A 158 -8.75 36.07 -5.06
N ASP A 159 -9.37 37.07 -5.70
CA ASP A 159 -8.77 37.91 -6.73
C ASP A 159 -7.58 38.65 -6.09
N GLY A 160 -6.38 38.08 -6.18
CA GLY A 160 -5.28 38.62 -5.37
C GLY A 160 -3.85 38.13 -5.58
N LYS A 161 -3.51 37.39 -6.65
CA LYS A 161 -2.10 37.16 -7.02
C LYS A 161 -1.87 37.30 -8.52
N LYS A 162 -1.95 38.54 -9.01
CA LYS A 162 -1.44 38.94 -10.34
C LYS A 162 0.09 38.95 -10.45
N SER A 163 0.85 38.63 -9.40
CA SER A 163 2.33 38.68 -9.42
C SER A 163 3.02 37.33 -9.64
N GLU A 164 2.35 36.20 -9.36
CA GLU A 164 2.99 34.87 -9.48
C GLU A 164 2.82 34.22 -10.85
N ASP A 165 2.19 34.92 -11.79
CA ASP A 165 1.76 34.41 -13.09
C ASP A 165 2.26 35.27 -14.26
N GLU A 166 2.99 36.35 -13.95
CA GLU A 166 3.68 37.15 -14.98
C GLU A 166 4.68 36.25 -15.73
N GLY A 167 4.38 36.06 -17.01
CA GLY A 167 5.16 35.25 -17.92
C GLY A 167 4.56 33.90 -18.29
N ILE A 168 3.36 33.51 -17.84
CA ILE A 168 2.71 32.27 -18.30
C ILE A 168 1.69 32.62 -19.40
N GLU A 169 1.68 31.83 -20.49
CA GLU A 169 0.72 32.04 -21.58
C GLU A 169 -0.72 31.74 -21.13
N LYS A 170 -1.69 32.48 -21.67
CA LYS A 170 -3.11 32.37 -21.29
C LYS A 170 -3.70 30.96 -21.43
N GLU A 171 -3.16 30.15 -22.32
CA GLU A 171 -3.57 28.75 -22.50
C GLU A 171 -3.07 27.85 -21.35
N ASN A 172 -1.83 28.03 -20.92
CA ASN A 172 -1.24 27.28 -19.80
C ASN A 172 -1.89 27.63 -18.46
N LEU A 173 -2.35 28.87 -18.34
CA LEU A 173 -3.16 29.33 -17.23
C LEU A 173 -4.48 28.59 -17.09
N ALA A 174 -5.22 28.44 -18.19
CA ALA A 174 -6.47 27.68 -18.21
C ALA A 174 -6.25 26.20 -17.84
N ILE A 175 -5.10 25.63 -18.21
CA ILE A 175 -4.73 24.26 -17.82
C ILE A 175 -4.47 24.16 -16.31
N LEU A 176 -3.71 25.09 -15.73
CA LEU A 176 -3.47 25.13 -14.29
C LEU A 176 -4.76 25.30 -13.49
N GLU A 177 -5.67 26.15 -13.95
CA GLU A 177 -6.97 26.35 -13.32
C GLU A 177 -7.84 25.10 -13.39
N LYS A 178 -7.82 24.39 -14.54
CA LYS A 178 -8.53 23.12 -14.71
C LYS A 178 -7.98 22.02 -13.78
N ILE A 179 -6.66 21.94 -13.61
CA ILE A 179 -6.02 20.99 -12.68
C ILE A 179 -6.41 21.33 -11.24
N ARG A 180 -6.40 22.60 -10.86
CA ARG A 180 -6.81 23.05 -9.51
C ARG A 180 -8.28 22.74 -9.23
N LYS A 181 -9.15 22.94 -10.22
CA LYS A 181 -10.58 22.63 -10.13
C LYS A 181 -10.82 21.13 -10.02
N ASN A 182 -10.10 20.31 -10.79
CA ASN A 182 -10.17 18.86 -10.69
C ASN A 182 -9.67 18.38 -9.33
N GLN A 183 -8.54 18.88 -8.82
CA GLN A 183 -8.08 18.55 -7.47
C GLN A 183 -9.11 18.91 -6.40
N ARG A 184 -9.74 20.10 -6.47
CA ARG A 184 -10.84 20.46 -5.55
C ARG A 184 -12.03 19.49 -5.66
N GLN A 185 -12.38 19.09 -6.88
CA GLN A 185 -13.47 18.15 -7.12
C GLN A 185 -13.13 16.74 -6.61
N ASP A 186 -11.90 16.29 -6.76
CA ASP A 186 -11.41 15.00 -6.25
C ASP A 186 -11.39 15.00 -4.71
N HIS A 187 -11.07 16.14 -4.09
CA HIS A 187 -11.20 16.33 -2.64
C HIS A 187 -12.64 16.24 -2.15
N LEU A 188 -13.58 16.83 -2.89
CA LEU A 188 -15.02 16.73 -2.59
C LEU A 188 -15.58 15.32 -2.83
N ASN A 189 -15.04 14.59 -3.80
CA ASN A 189 -15.47 13.23 -4.14
C ASN A 189 -14.77 12.15 -3.29
N GLY A 190 -13.90 12.51 -2.35
CA GLY A 190 -13.15 11.56 -1.52
C GLY A 190 -12.12 10.72 -2.31
N ALA A 191 -11.86 11.06 -3.56
CA ALA A 191 -10.99 10.34 -4.49
C ALA A 191 -9.56 10.92 -4.52
N VAL A 192 -9.12 11.56 -3.44
CA VAL A 192 -7.80 12.21 -3.39
C VAL A 192 -6.70 11.17 -3.34
N SER A 193 -5.96 11.04 -4.44
CA SER A 193 -4.71 10.30 -4.47
C SER A 193 -3.56 11.23 -4.07
N GLY A 194 -3.39 11.50 -2.76
CA GLY A 194 -2.24 12.27 -2.24
C GLY A 194 -2.54 13.17 -1.05
N SER A 195 -1.49 13.72 -0.42
CA SER A 195 -1.64 14.78 0.58
C SER A 195 -1.74 16.15 -0.08
N VAL A 196 -2.43 17.10 0.57
CA VAL A 196 -2.55 18.50 0.12
C VAL A 196 -1.17 19.11 -0.17
N GLN A 197 -0.17 18.79 0.67
CA GLN A 197 1.20 19.26 0.52
C GLN A 197 1.89 18.75 -0.76
N ALA A 198 1.61 17.52 -1.18
CA ALA A 198 2.14 16.98 -2.42
C ALA A 198 1.50 17.64 -3.66
N SER A 199 0.19 17.86 -3.61
CA SER A 199 -0.56 18.56 -4.66
C SER A 199 -0.10 20.02 -4.82
N ASP A 200 0.15 20.72 -3.72
CA ASP A 200 0.66 22.09 -3.74
C ASP A 200 2.08 22.18 -4.33
N ARG A 201 2.94 21.22 -3.99
CA ARG A 201 4.30 21.13 -4.56
C ARG A 201 4.25 20.89 -6.07
N LEU A 202 3.41 19.97 -6.54
CA LEU A 202 3.20 19.71 -7.97
C LEU A 202 2.71 20.96 -8.71
N MET A 203 1.72 21.66 -8.14
CA MET A 203 1.18 22.89 -8.75
C MET A 203 2.22 24.00 -8.83
N LYS A 204 3.17 24.06 -7.90
CA LYS A 204 4.30 24.99 -7.93
C LYS A 204 5.31 24.64 -9.03
N GLU A 205 5.66 23.37 -9.17
CA GLU A 205 6.58 22.88 -10.21
C GLU A 205 6.00 23.07 -11.62
N LEU A 206 4.70 22.78 -11.82
CA LEU A 206 4.02 23.03 -13.10
C LEU A 206 4.03 24.52 -13.47
N ARG A 207 3.79 25.41 -12.51
CA ARG A 207 3.89 26.87 -12.74
C ARG A 207 5.30 27.28 -13.15
N ASP A 208 6.33 26.71 -12.52
CA ASP A 208 7.72 27.04 -12.83
C ASP A 208 8.14 26.56 -14.23
N ILE A 209 7.66 25.38 -14.64
CA ILE A 209 7.85 24.84 -16.00
C ILE A 209 7.20 25.75 -17.04
N TYR A 210 5.94 26.16 -16.84
CA TYR A 210 5.26 27.05 -17.79
C TYR A 210 5.86 28.46 -17.84
N ARG A 211 6.53 28.90 -16.76
CA ARG A 211 7.29 30.16 -16.76
C ARG A 211 8.61 30.04 -17.53
N SER A 212 9.23 28.86 -17.53
CA SER A 212 10.56 28.63 -18.12
C SER A 212 10.62 28.97 -19.61
N GLN A 213 11.72 29.62 -20.02
CA GLN A 213 11.99 29.94 -21.42
C GLN A 213 12.17 28.68 -22.27
N SER A 214 12.57 27.55 -21.67
CA SER A 214 12.72 26.26 -22.36
C SER A 214 11.40 25.72 -22.90
N TYR A 215 10.31 25.92 -22.15
CA TYR A 215 8.96 25.53 -22.58
C TYR A 215 8.47 26.44 -23.72
N LYS A 216 8.69 27.76 -23.59
CA LYS A 216 8.28 28.77 -24.58
C LYS A 216 9.07 28.72 -25.89
N THR A 217 10.32 28.25 -25.84
CA THR A 217 11.22 28.19 -27.01
C THR A 217 11.04 26.89 -27.80
N GLY A 218 10.19 25.95 -27.35
CA GLY A 218 9.85 24.74 -28.10
C GLY A 218 11.04 23.79 -28.33
N LEU A 219 12.09 23.83 -27.50
CA LEU A 219 13.29 22.98 -27.60
C LEU A 219 13.06 21.52 -27.16
N PHE A 220 11.87 20.99 -27.43
CA PHE A 220 11.62 19.55 -27.52
C PHE A 220 11.35 19.18 -28.99
N VAL A 221 12.13 19.73 -29.91
CA VAL A 221 12.24 19.14 -31.25
C VAL A 221 13.09 17.89 -31.08
N ASN A 222 12.41 16.76 -30.98
CA ASN A 222 13.00 15.44 -31.19
C ASN A 222 13.67 15.46 -32.57
N ASP A 223 14.99 15.41 -32.60
CA ASP A 223 15.74 15.11 -33.81
C ASP A 223 15.59 13.60 -34.09
N PRO A 224 15.00 13.16 -35.22
CA PRO A 224 14.63 11.77 -35.42
C PRO A 224 15.74 10.92 -36.08
N PHE A 225 17.01 11.34 -36.04
CA PHE A 225 18.11 10.53 -36.59
C PHE A 225 19.37 10.61 -35.73
N TYR A 226 19.56 9.63 -34.84
CA TYR A 226 20.83 8.93 -34.64
C TYR A 226 20.58 7.57 -33.99
#